data_AF-A0A378WG16-F1
#
_entry.id   AF-A0A378WG16-F1
#
_cell.length_a   1.000
_cell.length_b   1.000
_cell.length_c   1.000
_cell.angle_alpha   90.00
_cell.angle_beta   90.00
_cell.angle_gamma   90.00
#
_symmetry.space_group_name_H-M   'P 1'
#
loop_
_entity.id
_entity.type
_entity.pdbx_description
1 polymer ?
#
loop_
_entity_poly.entity_id
_entity_poly.type
_entity_poly.pdbx_seq_one_letter_code
_entity_poly.pdbx_strand_id
1 'polypeptide(L)'
;MSYDFTVLIPELIGTHEQALALHNAMCEQPEGPVPDNVQRFMDELHQKYGYENDEETGFLSVAPIDGDARGAVVPTWIGSIPENRAAMLELARDHGLGLYDPQRDRLYDPRGHIQGLTVTLGDGWDVPYLSPALLSDLFDHPHPEYPWVIIERADQCYIQSKFPPDEHVEVEYRRGGPDRHYQAVTADRQLAQKVLWGWAIESADWDSMLQWEPMDFT
;
A
#
# COMPACT_ATOMS: atom_id res chain seq x y z
N MET A 1 21.40 8.46 6.47
CA MET A 1 21.01 7.03 6.71
C MET A 1 20.11 6.59 5.56
N SER A 2 20.15 5.32 5.15
CA SER A 2 19.28 4.81 4.07
C SER A 2 17.95 4.28 4.62
N TYR A 3 16.97 4.22 3.72
CA TYR A 3 15.69 3.55 3.91
C TYR A 3 15.45 2.69 2.68
N ASP A 4 15.24 1.40 2.90
CA ASP A 4 15.25 0.42 1.83
C ASP A 4 13.84 0.06 1.45
N PHE A 5 13.56 0.03 0.15
CA PHE A 5 12.38 -0.66 -0.37
C PHE A 5 12.81 -1.93 -1.08
N THR A 6 11.94 -2.92 -1.15
CA THR A 6 12.19 -4.11 -1.99
C THR A 6 11.10 -4.24 -3.01
N VAL A 7 11.45 -4.15 -4.30
CA VAL A 7 10.52 -4.53 -5.36
C VAL A 7 10.61 -6.02 -5.58
N LEU A 8 9.46 -6.67 -5.67
CA LEU A 8 9.33 -8.13 -5.70
C LEU A 8 8.43 -8.54 -6.86
N ILE A 9 8.74 -9.69 -7.45
CA ILE A 9 7.90 -10.30 -8.49
C ILE A 9 6.62 -10.85 -7.85
N PRO A 10 5.41 -10.44 -8.29
CA PRO A 10 4.16 -10.79 -7.60
C PRO A 10 3.92 -12.30 -7.48
N GLU A 11 4.38 -13.11 -8.44
CA GLU A 11 4.24 -14.57 -8.41
C GLU A 11 5.01 -15.23 -7.26
N LEU A 12 6.02 -14.55 -6.71
CA LEU A 12 6.79 -15.00 -5.55
C LEU A 12 6.18 -14.54 -4.22
N ILE A 13 5.19 -13.64 -4.29
CA ILE A 13 4.57 -12.99 -3.14
C ILE A 13 3.19 -13.60 -2.89
N GLY A 14 3.00 -14.24 -1.74
CA GLY A 14 1.69 -14.63 -1.24
C GLY A 14 1.29 -13.97 0.08
N THR A 15 2.27 -13.53 0.89
CA THR A 15 2.09 -12.98 2.24
C THR A 15 3.20 -11.99 2.57
N HIS A 16 3.01 -11.11 3.56
CA HIS A 16 4.07 -10.20 4.01
C HIS A 16 5.26 -10.96 4.63
N GLU A 17 5.06 -12.11 5.30
CA GLU A 17 6.17 -12.92 5.83
C GLU A 17 7.05 -13.50 4.71
N GLN A 18 6.43 -13.90 3.59
CA GLN A 18 7.18 -14.31 2.40
C GLN A 18 7.96 -13.14 1.79
N ALA A 19 7.38 -11.94 1.77
CA ALA A 19 8.06 -10.75 1.30
C ALA A 19 9.28 -10.39 2.19
N LEU A 20 9.15 -10.49 3.51
CA LEU A 20 10.26 -10.34 4.45
C LEU A 20 11.36 -11.38 4.22
N ALA A 21 10.98 -12.65 4.04
CA ALA A 21 11.94 -13.72 3.78
C ALA A 21 12.72 -13.50 2.47
N LEU A 22 12.03 -13.05 1.42
CA LEU A 22 12.66 -12.69 0.13
C LEU A 22 13.60 -11.50 0.28
N HIS A 23 13.17 -10.43 0.96
CA HIS A 23 14.01 -9.26 1.26
C HIS A 23 15.33 -9.68 1.94
N ASN A 24 15.24 -10.45 3.02
CA ASN A 24 16.42 -10.91 3.75
C ASN A 24 17.35 -11.75 2.87
N ALA A 25 16.79 -12.69 2.08
CA ALA A 25 17.58 -13.52 1.19
C ALA A 25 18.29 -12.72 0.07
N MET A 26 17.64 -11.67 -0.44
CA MET A 26 18.21 -10.76 -1.44
C MET A 26 19.33 -9.90 -0.88
N CYS A 27 19.20 -9.46 0.38
CA CYS A 27 20.27 -8.74 1.09
C CYS A 27 21.50 -9.63 1.37
N GLU A 28 21.30 -10.94 1.54
CA GLU A 28 22.38 -11.88 1.82
C GLU A 28 23.13 -12.33 0.57
N GLN A 29 22.42 -12.75 -0.48
CA GLN A 29 23.04 -13.30 -1.68
C GLN A 29 22.15 -13.15 -2.92
N PRO A 30 22.68 -12.63 -4.06
CA PRO A 30 21.93 -12.54 -5.30
C PRO A 30 21.71 -13.91 -5.94
N GLU A 31 20.58 -14.06 -6.64
CA GLU A 31 20.17 -15.32 -7.26
C GLU A 31 19.72 -15.15 -8.73
N GLY A 32 20.31 -15.92 -9.64
CA GLY A 32 19.81 -16.04 -11.01
C GLY A 32 19.85 -14.74 -11.84
N PRO A 33 19.33 -14.77 -13.07
CA PRO A 33 19.26 -13.60 -13.92
C PRO A 33 18.07 -12.68 -13.56
N VAL A 34 18.27 -11.37 -13.75
CA VAL A 34 17.22 -10.36 -13.59
C VAL A 34 16.13 -10.54 -14.65
N PRO A 35 14.84 -10.64 -14.27
CA PRO A 35 13.74 -10.72 -15.23
C PRO A 35 13.47 -9.37 -15.93
N ASP A 36 12.90 -9.42 -17.14
CA ASP A 36 12.72 -8.25 -18.00
C ASP A 36 11.90 -7.11 -17.36
N ASN A 37 10.89 -7.41 -16.56
CA ASN A 37 10.10 -6.38 -15.86
C ASN A 37 10.90 -5.71 -14.73
N VAL A 38 11.71 -6.47 -13.98
CA VAL A 38 12.62 -5.94 -12.96
C VAL A 38 13.71 -5.09 -13.62
N GLN A 39 14.29 -5.54 -14.74
CA GLN A 39 15.29 -4.77 -15.47
C GLN A 39 14.70 -3.44 -15.97
N ARG A 40 13.51 -3.45 -16.59
CA ARG A 40 12.84 -2.21 -17.05
C ARG A 40 12.53 -1.25 -15.90
N PHE A 41 12.12 -1.79 -14.74
CA PHE A 41 11.93 -1.00 -13.53
C PHE A 41 13.22 -0.29 -13.12
N MET A 42 14.34 -1.04 -13.05
CA MET A 42 15.64 -0.47 -12.64
C MET A 42 16.16 0.55 -13.66
N ASP A 43 16.02 0.29 -14.95
CA ASP A 43 16.42 1.21 -16.02
C ASP A 43 15.67 2.54 -15.90
N GLU A 44 14.36 2.51 -15.67
CA GLU A 44 13.55 3.71 -15.48
C GLU A 44 13.89 4.45 -14.17
N LEU A 45 14.14 3.70 -13.09
CA LEU A 45 14.57 4.26 -11.82
C LEU A 45 15.92 4.99 -11.97
N HIS A 46 16.92 4.38 -12.62
CA HIS A 46 18.21 5.02 -12.90
C HIS A 46 18.07 6.21 -13.85
N GLN A 47 17.18 6.14 -14.83
CA GLN A 47 16.93 7.25 -15.73
C GLN A 47 16.37 8.47 -14.99
N LYS A 48 15.39 8.26 -14.09
CA LYS A 48 14.73 9.34 -13.34
C LYS A 48 15.56 9.85 -12.17
N TYR A 49 16.27 8.95 -11.50
CA TYR A 49 16.82 9.18 -10.17
C TYR A 49 18.28 8.75 -10.01
N GLY A 50 18.94 8.26 -11.06
CA GLY A 50 20.32 7.76 -10.99
C GLY A 50 21.40 8.84 -11.01
N TYR A 51 21.03 10.10 -11.24
CA TYR A 51 21.94 11.23 -11.36
C TYR A 51 21.73 12.20 -10.19
N GLU A 52 22.80 12.89 -9.76
CA GLU A 52 22.75 13.92 -8.69
C GLU A 52 22.27 13.38 -7.33
N ASN A 53 22.68 12.16 -6.97
CA ASN A 53 22.34 11.51 -5.71
C ASN A 53 23.23 11.96 -4.53
N ASP A 54 23.14 13.22 -4.11
CA ASP A 54 23.68 13.65 -2.82
C ASP A 54 22.71 13.36 -1.65
N GLU A 55 23.21 13.45 -0.41
CA GLU A 55 22.43 13.13 0.80
C GLU A 55 21.29 14.14 1.08
N GLU A 56 21.37 15.37 0.53
CA GLU A 56 20.37 16.41 0.80
C GLU A 56 19.20 16.38 -0.17
N THR A 57 19.43 15.99 -1.43
CA THR A 57 18.46 16.10 -2.52
C THR A 57 18.28 14.84 -3.35
N GLY A 58 19.15 13.84 -3.15
CA GLY A 58 19.12 12.59 -3.90
C GLY A 58 17.95 11.69 -3.53
N PHE A 59 17.57 10.83 -4.47
CA PHE A 59 16.57 9.80 -4.23
C PHE A 59 17.25 8.50 -3.78
N LEU A 60 18.21 8.01 -4.58
CA LEU A 60 18.93 6.76 -4.32
C LEU A 60 20.11 7.04 -3.40
N SER A 61 20.24 6.28 -2.31
CA SER A 61 21.45 6.35 -1.47
C SER A 61 22.59 5.48 -2.01
N VAL A 62 22.28 4.58 -2.94
CA VAL A 62 23.24 3.73 -3.66
C VAL A 62 22.84 3.71 -5.14
N ALA A 63 23.79 4.00 -6.03
CA ALA A 63 23.61 3.89 -7.48
C ALA A 63 24.92 3.40 -8.15
N PRO A 64 24.83 2.52 -9.17
CA PRO A 64 23.63 1.86 -9.66
C PRO A 64 23.08 0.86 -8.62
N ILE A 65 21.77 0.59 -8.69
CA ILE A 65 21.14 -0.55 -8.01
C ILE A 65 21.26 -1.79 -8.89
N ASP A 66 21.41 -2.94 -8.23
CA ASP A 66 21.39 -4.26 -8.85
C ASP A 66 20.11 -5.01 -8.44
N GLY A 67 19.74 -5.99 -9.24
CA GLY A 67 18.61 -6.88 -8.98
C GLY A 67 18.97 -8.33 -9.24
N ASP A 68 18.01 -9.22 -9.04
CA ASP A 68 18.15 -10.65 -9.28
C ASP A 68 16.81 -11.30 -9.71
N ALA A 69 16.75 -12.63 -9.77
CA ALA A 69 15.58 -13.39 -10.19
C ALA A 69 14.33 -13.17 -9.34
N ARG A 70 14.43 -12.50 -8.19
CA ARG A 70 13.34 -12.26 -7.23
C ARG A 70 12.84 -10.81 -7.26
N GLY A 71 13.70 -9.86 -7.68
CA GLY A 71 13.40 -8.44 -7.68
C GLY A 71 14.63 -7.55 -7.52
N ALA A 72 14.48 -6.42 -6.83
CA ALA A 72 15.61 -5.55 -6.47
C ALA A 72 15.39 -4.92 -5.08
N VAL A 73 16.48 -4.77 -4.32
CA VAL A 73 16.51 -3.93 -3.12
C VAL A 73 16.93 -2.53 -3.54
N VAL A 74 16.16 -1.53 -3.12
CA VAL A 74 16.29 -0.13 -3.53
C VAL A 74 16.56 0.74 -2.31
N PRO A 75 17.83 1.02 -2.00
CA PRO A 75 18.21 1.95 -0.93
C PRO A 75 17.94 3.40 -1.33
N THR A 76 17.13 4.09 -0.54
CA THR A 76 16.78 5.50 -0.72
C THR A 76 17.25 6.35 0.45
N TRP A 77 17.35 7.67 0.27
CA TRP A 77 17.68 8.56 1.37
C TRP A 77 16.52 8.74 2.36
N ILE A 78 16.82 8.65 3.65
CA ILE A 78 15.81 8.79 4.72
C ILE A 78 15.20 10.20 4.83
N GLY A 79 15.83 11.21 4.23
CA GLY A 79 15.35 12.59 4.27
C GLY A 79 14.07 12.83 3.46
N SER A 80 13.75 11.95 2.51
CA SER A 80 12.68 12.13 1.51
C SER A 80 11.74 10.93 1.42
N ILE A 81 11.47 10.25 2.55
CA ILE A 81 10.60 9.06 2.58
C ILE A 81 9.21 9.29 1.99
N PRO A 82 8.49 10.39 2.28
CA PRO A 82 7.17 10.62 1.69
C PRO A 82 7.20 10.54 0.16
N GLU A 83 8.12 11.29 -0.46
CA GLU A 83 8.26 11.39 -1.91
C GLU A 83 8.81 10.09 -2.50
N ASN A 84 9.81 9.49 -1.86
CA ASN A 84 10.43 8.25 -2.32
C ASN A 84 9.43 7.10 -2.30
N ARG A 85 8.63 6.96 -1.24
CA ARG A 85 7.60 5.91 -1.16
C ARG A 85 6.55 6.07 -2.25
N ALA A 86 6.02 7.29 -2.44
CA ALA A 86 5.01 7.55 -3.46
C ALA A 86 5.54 7.16 -4.86
N ALA A 87 6.74 7.61 -5.20
CA ALA A 87 7.39 7.26 -6.47
C ALA A 87 7.64 5.74 -6.60
N MET A 88 8.09 5.08 -5.54
CA MET A 88 8.32 3.62 -5.54
C MET A 88 7.02 2.83 -5.73
N LEU A 89 5.92 3.26 -5.09
CA LEU A 89 4.61 2.61 -5.23
C LEU A 89 4.07 2.73 -6.65
N GLU A 90 4.18 3.92 -7.26
CA GLU A 90 3.77 4.14 -8.65
C GLU A 90 4.62 3.35 -9.63
N LEU A 91 5.95 3.44 -9.50
CA LEU A 91 6.87 2.78 -10.42
C LEU A 91 6.78 1.26 -10.30
N ALA A 92 6.72 0.70 -9.08
CA ALA A 92 6.53 -0.74 -8.90
C ALA A 92 5.21 -1.21 -9.53
N ARG A 93 4.10 -0.51 -9.29
CA ARG A 93 2.79 -0.81 -9.89
C ARG A 93 2.84 -0.79 -11.41
N ASP A 94 3.43 0.24 -12.01
CA ASP A 94 3.46 0.42 -13.47
C ASP A 94 4.29 -0.65 -14.17
N HIS A 95 5.25 -1.26 -13.46
CA HIS A 95 6.01 -2.43 -13.92
C HIS A 95 5.43 -3.77 -13.48
N GLY A 96 4.27 -3.77 -12.81
CA GLY A 96 3.60 -4.97 -12.32
C GLY A 96 4.39 -5.70 -11.23
N LEU A 97 5.03 -4.96 -10.33
CA LEU A 97 5.85 -5.46 -9.23
C LEU A 97 5.20 -5.11 -7.88
N GLY A 98 5.30 -6.02 -6.92
CA GLY A 98 4.99 -5.72 -5.52
C GLY A 98 6.07 -4.85 -4.90
N LEU A 99 5.69 -4.01 -3.94
CA LEU A 99 6.62 -3.25 -3.12
C LEU A 99 6.54 -3.75 -1.68
N TYR A 100 7.67 -4.03 -1.07
CA TYR A 100 7.78 -4.36 0.35
C TYR A 100 8.59 -3.27 1.07
N ASP A 101 8.04 -2.76 2.16
CA ASP A 101 8.65 -1.76 3.05
C ASP A 101 9.13 -2.47 4.33
N PRO A 102 10.41 -2.92 4.40
CA PRO A 102 10.94 -3.67 5.54
C PRO A 102 10.99 -2.88 6.84
N GLN A 103 11.05 -1.55 6.81
CA GLN A 103 11.04 -0.73 8.02
C GLN A 103 9.63 -0.60 8.62
N ARG A 104 8.59 -0.87 7.82
CA ARG A 104 7.18 -0.86 8.25
C ARG A 104 6.55 -2.25 8.29
N ASP A 105 7.28 -3.29 7.86
CA ASP A 105 6.76 -4.65 7.66
C ASP A 105 5.44 -4.63 6.87
N ARG A 106 5.47 -4.01 5.68
CA ARG A 106 4.26 -3.82 4.86
C ARG A 106 4.47 -4.23 3.42
N LEU A 107 3.51 -4.99 2.92
CA LEU A 107 3.45 -5.43 1.53
C LEU A 107 2.38 -4.66 0.74
N TYR A 108 2.80 -4.05 -0.36
CA TYR A 108 1.93 -3.39 -1.33
C TYR A 108 1.91 -4.22 -2.62
N ASP A 109 0.91 -5.08 -2.74
CA ASP A 109 0.67 -5.90 -3.92
C ASP A 109 -0.25 -5.17 -4.91
N PRO A 110 0.19 -4.86 -6.15
CA PRO A 110 -0.62 -4.12 -7.12
C PRO A 110 -1.61 -5.00 -7.91
N ARG A 111 -1.66 -6.32 -7.69
CA ARG A 111 -2.53 -7.21 -8.47
C ARG A 111 -4.01 -6.88 -8.25
N GLY A 112 -4.73 -6.66 -9.35
CA GLY A 112 -6.13 -6.28 -9.31
C GLY A 112 -6.37 -4.89 -8.72
N HIS A 113 -5.36 -4.03 -8.70
CA HIS A 113 -5.50 -2.67 -8.18
C HIS A 113 -6.51 -1.85 -8.96
N ILE A 114 -7.09 -0.87 -8.27
CA ILE A 114 -7.92 0.19 -8.84
C ILE A 114 -7.22 1.53 -8.65
N GLN A 115 -7.36 2.40 -9.65
CA GLN A 115 -6.80 3.75 -9.68
C GLN A 115 -7.90 4.80 -9.50
N GLY A 116 -7.51 6.06 -9.29
CA GLY A 116 -8.45 7.17 -9.11
C GLY A 116 -9.05 7.24 -7.71
N LEU A 117 -8.40 6.62 -6.74
CA LEU A 117 -8.69 6.71 -5.31
C LEU A 117 -7.46 7.23 -4.58
N THR A 118 -7.69 7.97 -3.49
CA THR A 118 -6.67 8.26 -2.49
C THR A 118 -6.90 7.30 -1.33
N VAL A 119 -5.90 6.50 -0.99
CA VAL A 119 -5.95 5.60 0.17
C VAL A 119 -5.03 6.13 1.24
N THR A 120 -5.57 6.63 2.34
CA THR A 120 -4.78 7.12 3.47
C THR A 120 -4.75 6.06 4.57
N LEU A 121 -3.56 5.74 5.05
CA LEU A 121 -3.30 4.73 6.07
C LEU A 121 -3.14 5.34 7.45
N GLY A 122 -3.30 4.50 8.47
CA GLY A 122 -3.11 4.80 9.89
C GLY A 122 -1.90 5.67 10.27
N ASP A 123 -0.80 5.47 9.55
CA ASP A 123 0.47 6.16 9.77
C ASP A 123 0.58 7.50 9.02
N GLY A 124 -0.53 7.97 8.44
CA GLY A 124 -0.67 9.25 7.75
C GLY A 124 -0.20 9.24 6.30
N TRP A 125 0.16 8.07 5.75
CA TRP A 125 0.66 7.98 4.38
C TRP A 125 -0.43 7.65 3.38
N ASP A 126 -0.31 8.27 2.21
CA ASP A 126 -1.14 7.97 1.06
C ASP A 126 -0.54 6.84 0.22
N VAL A 127 -1.40 5.96 -0.28
CA VAL A 127 -1.10 4.91 -1.26
C VAL A 127 -1.86 5.25 -2.55
N PRO A 128 -1.20 5.21 -3.72
CA PRO A 128 -1.78 5.68 -4.99
C PRO A 128 -2.75 4.67 -5.64
N TYR A 129 -3.10 3.59 -4.93
CA TYR A 129 -4.03 2.57 -5.38
C TYR A 129 -4.56 1.76 -4.20
N LEU A 130 -5.66 1.04 -4.43
CA LEU A 130 -6.13 -0.03 -3.56
C LEU A 130 -6.13 -1.34 -4.33
N SER A 131 -5.72 -2.44 -3.71
CA SER A 131 -5.88 -3.79 -4.25
C SER A 131 -6.55 -4.71 -3.22
N PRO A 132 -7.12 -5.85 -3.64
CA PRO A 132 -7.70 -6.82 -2.69
C PRO A 132 -6.66 -7.33 -1.68
N ALA A 133 -5.43 -7.58 -2.14
CA ALA A 133 -4.35 -8.07 -1.31
C ALA A 133 -3.88 -7.02 -0.30
N LEU A 134 -3.72 -5.76 -0.73
CA LEU A 134 -3.40 -4.66 0.18
C LEU A 134 -4.49 -4.47 1.23
N LEU A 135 -5.77 -4.52 0.84
CA LEU A 135 -6.86 -4.37 1.79
C LEU A 135 -6.91 -5.52 2.82
N SER A 136 -6.62 -6.76 2.40
CA SER A 136 -6.50 -7.89 3.33
C SER A 136 -5.35 -7.69 4.30
N ASP A 137 -4.16 -7.34 3.79
CA ASP A 137 -2.94 -7.12 4.56
C ASP A 137 -3.14 -6.04 5.64
N LEU A 138 -3.84 -4.94 5.32
CA LEU A 138 -4.16 -3.89 6.30
C LEU A 138 -4.99 -4.40 7.50
N PHE A 139 -5.86 -5.38 7.28
CA PHE A 139 -6.72 -5.95 8.33
C PHE A 139 -6.05 -7.08 9.11
N ASP A 140 -5.23 -7.87 8.44
CA ASP A 140 -4.49 -8.99 9.01
C ASP A 140 -3.30 -8.48 9.83
N HIS A 141 -2.68 -7.38 9.38
CA HIS A 141 -1.49 -6.75 9.97
C HIS A 141 -1.71 -5.24 10.18
N PRO A 142 -2.66 -4.85 11.05
CA PRO A 142 -2.99 -3.44 11.25
C PRO A 142 -1.84 -2.67 11.92
N HIS A 143 -1.77 -1.36 11.65
CA HIS A 143 -0.83 -0.50 12.38
C HIS A 143 -1.13 -0.55 13.89
N PRO A 144 -0.14 -0.78 14.76
CA PRO A 144 -0.37 -1.08 16.18
C PRO A 144 -1.04 0.06 16.95
N GLU A 145 -0.77 1.31 16.57
CA GLU A 145 -1.35 2.49 17.24
C GLU A 145 -2.54 3.09 16.48
N TYR A 146 -2.63 2.83 15.17
CA TYR A 146 -3.53 3.55 14.27
C TYR A 146 -4.18 2.56 13.28
N PRO A 147 -4.98 1.60 13.76
CA PRO A 147 -5.55 0.54 12.94
C PRO A 147 -6.75 1.07 12.14
N TRP A 148 -6.50 1.98 11.19
CA TRP A 148 -7.53 2.58 10.35
C TRP A 148 -7.06 2.78 8.91
N VAL A 149 -8.04 2.88 8.00
CA VAL A 149 -7.86 3.22 6.58
C VAL A 149 -8.96 4.17 6.13
N ILE A 150 -8.61 5.11 5.25
CA ILE A 150 -9.55 5.97 4.54
C ILE A 150 -9.37 5.73 3.05
N ILE A 151 -10.47 5.52 2.34
CA ILE A 151 -10.51 5.38 0.88
C ILE A 151 -11.40 6.51 0.36
N GLU A 152 -10.77 7.48 -0.30
CA GLU A 152 -11.44 8.67 -0.82
C GLU A 152 -11.46 8.65 -2.35
N ARG A 153 -12.59 9.07 -2.93
CA ARG A 153 -12.77 9.22 -4.39
C ARG A 153 -12.87 10.68 -4.81
N ALA A 154 -13.39 11.52 -3.92
CA ALA A 154 -13.53 12.96 -4.10
C ALA A 154 -13.73 13.62 -2.74
N ASP A 155 -13.65 14.95 -2.69
CA ASP A 155 -13.95 15.71 -1.48
C ASP A 155 -15.33 15.31 -0.91
N GLN A 156 -15.34 15.05 0.40
CA GLN A 156 -16.50 14.56 1.14
C GLN A 156 -17.08 13.23 0.64
N CYS A 157 -16.37 12.47 -0.20
CA CYS A 157 -16.81 11.21 -0.75
C CYS A 157 -15.78 10.11 -0.44
N TYR A 158 -15.95 9.49 0.73
CA TYR A 158 -15.02 8.49 1.26
C TYR A 158 -15.76 7.35 1.94
N ILE A 159 -15.06 6.23 2.09
CA ILE A 159 -15.35 5.21 3.08
C ILE A 159 -14.11 5.03 3.94
N GLN A 160 -14.28 4.88 5.25
CA GLN A 160 -13.20 4.66 6.19
C GLN A 160 -13.56 3.51 7.13
N SER A 161 -12.53 2.93 7.73
CA SER A 161 -12.73 1.94 8.76
C SER A 161 -11.65 2.01 9.82
N LYS A 162 -12.05 1.71 11.05
CA LYS A 162 -11.17 1.46 12.19
C LYS A 162 -11.36 0.01 12.63
N PHE A 163 -10.27 -0.73 12.74
CA PHE A 163 -10.27 -2.19 12.94
C PHE A 163 -9.24 -2.63 13.99
N PRO A 164 -9.35 -2.17 15.26
CA PRO A 164 -8.40 -2.53 16.31
C PRO A 164 -8.37 -4.05 16.54
N PRO A 165 -7.20 -4.65 16.81
CA PRO A 165 -7.09 -6.09 17.13
C PRO A 165 -8.10 -6.51 18.20
N ASP A 166 -8.75 -7.67 18.00
CA ASP A 166 -9.73 -8.26 18.93
C ASP A 166 -10.97 -7.40 19.27
N GLU A 167 -11.17 -6.28 18.58
CA GLU A 167 -12.34 -5.41 18.72
C GLU A 167 -13.26 -5.49 17.49
N HIS A 168 -14.45 -4.91 17.63
CA HIS A 168 -15.34 -4.69 16.49
C HIS A 168 -14.73 -3.73 15.48
N VAL A 169 -15.10 -3.93 14.22
CA VAL A 169 -14.75 -3.03 13.12
C VAL A 169 -15.82 -1.96 13.01
N GLU A 170 -15.39 -0.71 13.07
CA GLU A 170 -16.20 0.46 12.75
C GLU A 170 -16.00 0.78 11.27
N VAL A 171 -17.09 0.98 10.53
CA VAL A 171 -17.06 1.41 9.13
C VAL A 171 -17.92 2.65 9.02
N GLU A 172 -17.39 3.68 8.36
CA GLU A 172 -18.12 4.91 8.08
C GLU A 172 -18.00 5.26 6.60
N TYR A 173 -19.04 5.83 6.01
CA TYR A 173 -18.93 6.44 4.69
C TYR A 173 -19.61 7.80 4.64
N ARG A 174 -19.10 8.66 3.75
CA ARG A 174 -19.69 9.94 3.43
C ARG A 174 -19.97 10.05 1.93
N ARG A 175 -21.13 10.61 1.58
CA ARG A 175 -21.58 10.78 0.19
C ARG A 175 -21.80 12.25 -0.16
N GLY A 176 -20.73 13.04 -0.15
CA GLY A 176 -20.70 14.42 -0.66
C GLY A 176 -21.22 15.48 0.32
N GLY A 177 -21.36 15.19 1.60
CA GLY A 177 -21.79 16.16 2.61
C GLY A 177 -21.97 15.55 4.01
N PRO A 178 -21.97 16.38 5.06
CA PRO A 178 -22.09 15.93 6.45
C PRO A 178 -23.45 15.31 6.78
N ASP A 179 -24.51 15.69 6.08
CA ASP A 179 -25.86 15.14 6.19
C ASP A 179 -26.01 13.75 5.55
N ARG A 180 -24.99 13.32 4.81
CA ARG A 180 -24.90 12.03 4.11
C ARG A 180 -23.70 11.25 4.62
N HIS A 181 -23.55 11.21 5.94
CA HIS A 181 -22.53 10.45 6.66
C HIS A 181 -23.22 9.38 7.49
N TYR A 182 -22.75 8.15 7.33
CA TYR A 182 -23.31 6.97 7.96
C TYR A 182 -22.21 6.15 8.61
N GLN A 183 -22.58 5.40 9.65
CA GLN A 183 -21.72 4.49 10.38
C GLN A 183 -22.37 3.12 10.52
N ALA A 184 -21.55 2.09 10.65
CA ALA A 184 -21.95 0.74 10.97
C ALA A 184 -20.84 0.05 11.78
N VAL A 185 -21.21 -0.92 12.60
CA VAL A 185 -20.28 -1.71 13.41
C VAL A 185 -20.48 -3.19 13.11
N THR A 186 -19.39 -3.94 12.95
CA THR A 186 -19.45 -5.39 12.70
C THR A 186 -18.34 -6.13 13.45
N ALA A 187 -18.63 -7.34 13.93
CA ALA A 187 -17.59 -8.26 14.43
C ALA A 187 -16.87 -9.02 13.29
N ASP A 188 -17.46 -9.03 12.09
CA ASP A 188 -16.94 -9.75 10.93
C ASP A 188 -16.00 -8.84 10.13
N ARG A 189 -14.70 -9.05 10.33
CA ARG A 189 -13.62 -8.34 9.60
C ARG A 189 -13.69 -8.59 8.10
N GLN A 190 -14.03 -9.80 7.67
CA GLN A 190 -14.13 -10.12 6.25
C GLN A 190 -15.33 -9.42 5.60
N LEU A 191 -16.43 -9.26 6.35
CA LEU A 191 -17.56 -8.45 5.91
C LEU A 191 -17.17 -6.99 5.75
N ALA A 192 -16.44 -6.41 6.72
CA ALA A 192 -15.95 -5.04 6.61
C ALA A 192 -15.03 -4.85 5.38
N GLN A 193 -14.09 -5.76 5.15
CA GLN A 193 -13.24 -5.74 3.95
C GLN A 193 -14.07 -5.79 2.65
N LYS A 194 -15.09 -6.67 2.58
CA LYS A 194 -16.00 -6.76 1.42
C LYS A 194 -16.76 -5.46 1.18
N VAL A 195 -17.20 -4.79 2.23
CA VAL A 195 -17.89 -3.50 2.16
C VAL A 195 -16.96 -2.42 1.64
N LEU A 196 -15.74 -2.30 2.20
CA LEU A 196 -14.72 -1.34 1.76
C LEU A 196 -14.36 -1.56 0.29
N TRP A 197 -14.09 -2.81 -0.09
CA TRP A 197 -13.79 -3.16 -1.48
C TRP A 197 -14.98 -2.89 -2.39
N GLY A 198 -16.19 -3.28 -1.98
CA GLY A 198 -17.43 -3.06 -2.71
C GLY A 198 -17.71 -1.58 -2.97
N TRP A 199 -17.48 -0.72 -1.99
CA TRP A 199 -17.53 0.73 -2.16
C TRP A 199 -16.47 1.22 -3.15
N ALA A 200 -15.25 0.71 -3.04
CA ALA A 200 -14.12 1.13 -3.87
C ALA A 200 -14.31 0.78 -5.36
N ILE A 201 -14.96 -0.35 -5.66
CA ILE A 201 -15.30 -0.76 -7.04
C ILE A 201 -16.71 -0.36 -7.48
N GLU A 202 -17.44 0.41 -6.67
CA GLU A 202 -18.82 0.84 -6.96
C GLU A 202 -19.80 -0.35 -7.20
N SER A 203 -19.65 -1.41 -6.42
CA SER A 203 -20.56 -2.56 -6.43
C SER A 203 -21.98 -2.12 -6.04
N ALA A 204 -23.01 -2.67 -6.69
CA ALA A 204 -24.39 -2.25 -6.42
C ALA A 204 -24.90 -2.59 -5.01
N ASP A 205 -24.27 -3.55 -4.33
CA ASP A 205 -24.83 -4.16 -3.11
C ASP A 205 -24.03 -3.83 -1.83
N TRP A 206 -22.94 -3.06 -1.91
CA TRP A 206 -22.06 -2.83 -0.75
C TRP A 206 -22.78 -2.17 0.43
N ASP A 207 -23.75 -1.29 0.15
CA ASP A 207 -24.52 -0.56 1.16
C ASP A 207 -25.57 -1.46 1.83
N SER A 208 -26.02 -2.52 1.18
CA SER A 208 -26.94 -3.50 1.77
C SER A 208 -26.27 -4.52 2.70
N MET A 209 -24.93 -4.58 2.71
CA MET A 209 -24.16 -5.57 3.47
C MET A 209 -24.07 -5.26 4.97
N LEU A 210 -24.28 -4.01 5.38
CA LEU A 210 -24.25 -3.56 6.77
C LEU A 210 -25.54 -2.85 7.15
N GLN A 211 -25.80 -2.80 8.45
CA GLN A 211 -26.86 -1.96 9.02
C GLN A 211 -26.30 -0.57 9.28
N TRP A 212 -26.59 0.36 8.37
CA TRP A 212 -26.11 1.74 8.46
C TRP A 212 -27.03 2.60 9.31
N GLU A 213 -26.41 3.41 10.15
CA GLU A 213 -27.06 4.45 10.94
C GLU A 213 -26.49 5.82 10.55
N PRO A 214 -27.28 6.90 10.55
CA PRO A 214 -26.74 8.25 10.39
C PRO A 214 -25.67 8.55 11.44
N MET A 215 -24.59 9.22 11.04
CA MET A 215 -23.56 9.69 11.95
C MET A 215 -24.07 10.94 12.68
N ASP A 216 -24.20 10.87 14.00
CA ASP A 216 -24.55 12.02 14.83
C ASP A 216 -23.29 12.68 15.41
N PHE A 217 -23.05 13.92 15.04
CA PHE A 217 -21.99 14.76 15.60
C PHE A 217 -22.52 15.57 16.79
N THR A 218 -22.93 14.91 17.87
CA THR A 218 -23.29 15.58 19.13
C THR A 218 -22.10 15.71 20.06
#